data_AF-A0A6J7RVV5-F1
#
_entry.id   AF-A0A6J7RVV5-F1
#
_cell.length_a   1.000
_cell.length_b   1.000
_cell.length_c   1.000
_cell.angle_alpha   90.00
_cell.angle_beta   90.00
_cell.angle_gamma   90.00
#
_symmetry.space_group_name_H-M   'P 1'
#
loop_
_entity.id
_entity.type
_entity.pdbx_description
1 polymer ?
#
loop_
_entity_poly.entity_id
_entity_poly.type
_entity_poly.pdbx_seq_one_letter_code
_entity_poly.pdbx_strand_id
1 'polypeptide(L)'
;MRASTGWKQEYFSVESYRVTAIHEEVPQTETEPLIKVTTEATVKLAIKGEPLASVGEGNGPVNALDAALRAALNPNYPALERIHLIDFKVRVLDSTADTGAVTRVLIDSTNGDDTWTTIGVSPNIIEASWMALIDAVVFGLLLAGS
;
A
#
# COMPACT_ATOMS: atom_id res chain seq x y z
N MET A 1 -3.98 -1.35 -14.76
CA MET A 1 -5.16 -1.54 -15.63
C MET A 1 -5.76 -2.96 -15.45
N ARG A 2 -5.90 -3.44 -14.20
CA ARG A 2 -6.40 -4.81 -13.90
C ARG A 2 -7.89 -4.85 -13.52
N ALA A 3 -8.40 -3.81 -12.87
CA ALA A 3 -9.82 -3.72 -12.51
C ALA A 3 -10.76 -3.65 -13.74
N SER A 4 -10.28 -3.21 -14.90
CA SER A 4 -11.08 -3.11 -16.14
C SER A 4 -11.29 -4.45 -16.86
N THR A 5 -10.56 -5.52 -16.52
CA THR A 5 -10.69 -6.84 -17.15
C THR A 5 -11.47 -7.86 -16.33
N GLY A 6 -11.92 -7.50 -15.12
CA GLY A 6 -12.68 -8.39 -14.23
C GLY A 6 -11.86 -9.52 -13.59
N TRP A 7 -10.54 -9.54 -13.79
CA TRP A 7 -9.63 -10.51 -13.20
C TRP A 7 -9.52 -10.29 -11.68
N LYS A 8 -9.65 -11.37 -10.90
CA LYS A 8 -9.41 -11.41 -9.46
C LYS A 8 -8.33 -12.45 -9.18
N GLN A 9 -7.37 -12.08 -8.34
CA GLN A 9 -6.38 -13.00 -7.77
C GLN A 9 -6.99 -13.86 -6.66
N GLU A 10 -6.42 -15.03 -6.41
CA GLU A 10 -6.95 -16.03 -5.47
C GLU A 10 -6.16 -16.16 -4.15
N TYR A 11 -5.07 -15.39 -3.98
CA TYR A 11 -4.24 -15.40 -2.79
C TYR A 11 -5.00 -14.92 -1.55
N PHE A 12 -5.68 -13.78 -1.67
CA PHE A 12 -6.40 -13.18 -0.55
C PHE A 12 -7.51 -12.25 -1.02
N SER A 13 -8.45 -11.91 -0.14
CA SER A 13 -9.46 -10.88 -0.40
C SER A 13 -9.37 -9.77 0.63
N VAL A 14 -9.23 -8.52 0.20
CA VAL A 14 -9.25 -7.36 1.10
C VAL A 14 -10.69 -7.01 1.45
N GLU A 15 -10.98 -6.88 2.74
CA GLU A 15 -12.30 -6.43 3.23
C GLU A 15 -12.32 -4.92 3.51
N SER A 16 -11.30 -4.41 4.21
CA SER A 16 -11.18 -2.99 4.53
C SER A 16 -9.77 -2.63 4.98
N TYR A 17 -9.44 -1.34 4.90
CA TYR A 17 -8.29 -0.77 5.59
C TYR A 17 -8.70 0.48 6.35
N ARG A 18 -7.91 0.84 7.36
CA ARG A 18 -7.97 2.10 8.10
C ARG A 18 -6.57 2.63 8.24
N VAL A 19 -6.40 3.94 8.11
CA VAL A 19 -5.13 4.62 8.37
C VAL A 19 -5.38 5.78 9.31
N THR A 20 -4.53 5.91 10.33
CA THR A 20 -4.53 6.99 11.30
C THR A 20 -3.17 7.65 11.29
N ALA A 21 -3.13 8.95 11.05
CA ALA A 21 -1.93 9.76 11.23
C ALA A 21 -2.17 10.71 12.41
N ILE A 22 -1.25 10.73 13.36
CA ILE A 22 -1.32 11.58 14.55
C ILE A 22 -0.22 12.63 14.43
N HIS A 23 -0.63 13.90 14.46
CA HIS A 23 0.26 15.05 14.51
C HIS A 23 0.36 15.53 15.96
N GLU A 24 1.57 15.52 16.51
CA GLU A 24 1.83 15.95 17.88
C GLU A 24 2.89 17.06 17.88
N GLU A 25 2.56 18.20 18.48
CA GLU A 25 3.54 19.23 18.82
C GLU A 25 4.33 18.78 20.05
N VAL A 26 5.64 18.69 19.91
CA VAL A 26 6.53 18.27 20.99
C VAL A 26 7.23 19.50 21.58
N PRO A 27 7.30 19.66 22.92
CA PRO A 27 8.06 20.75 23.52
C PRO A 27 9.49 20.80 22.98
N GLN A 28 9.98 22.00 22.64
CA GLN A 28 11.36 22.18 22.21
C GLN A 28 12.33 21.65 23.27
N THR A 29 12.99 20.54 22.94
CA THR A 29 14.19 20.06 23.62
C THR A 29 15.31 19.97 22.59
N GLU A 30 16.57 19.98 23.01
CA GLU A 30 17.72 19.95 22.08
C GLU A 30 17.77 18.66 21.22
N THR A 31 17.02 17.61 21.59
CA THR A 31 17.12 16.27 21.02
C THR A 31 15.89 15.80 20.22
N GLU A 32 14.73 16.44 20.35
CA GLU A 32 13.48 15.98 19.72
C GLU A 32 12.99 16.96 18.62
N PRO A 33 12.39 16.45 17.53
CA PRO A 33 11.80 17.30 16.51
C PRO A 33 10.59 18.06 17.08
N LEU A 34 10.38 19.27 16.58
CA LEU A 34 9.22 20.12 16.93
C LEU A 34 7.86 19.46 16.66
N ILE A 35 7.83 18.60 15.66
CA ILE A 35 6.64 17.90 15.20
C ILE A 35 6.97 16.42 15.14
N LYS A 36 6.18 15.62 15.84
CA LYS A 36 6.18 14.18 15.71
C LYS A 36 4.95 13.76 14.91
N VAL A 37 5.17 12.97 13.86
CA VAL A 37 4.09 12.35 13.10
C VAL A 37 4.22 10.85 13.24
N THR A 38 3.22 10.20 13.83
CA THR A 38 3.10 8.74 13.84
C THR A 38 2.00 8.32 12.89
N THR A 39 2.23 7.23 12.16
CA THR A 39 1.21 6.68 11.28
C THR A 39 1.03 5.19 11.54
N GLU A 40 -0.23 4.79 11.71
CA GLU A 40 -0.65 3.41 11.92
C GLU A 40 -1.71 3.06 10.86
N ALA A 41 -1.69 1.83 10.38
CA ALA A 41 -2.74 1.27 9.55
C ALA A 41 -3.24 -0.07 10.10
N THR A 42 -4.53 -0.31 9.97
CA THR A 42 -5.15 -1.62 10.18
C THR A 42 -5.66 -2.14 8.84
N VAL A 43 -5.33 -3.39 8.49
CA VAL A 43 -5.85 -4.07 7.30
C VAL A 43 -6.66 -5.28 7.73
N LYS A 44 -7.87 -5.44 7.17
CA LYS A 44 -8.69 -6.63 7.29
C LYS A 44 -8.79 -7.33 5.94
N LEU A 45 -8.45 -8.60 5.92
CA LEU A 45 -8.49 -9.43 4.71
C LEU A 45 -8.82 -10.86 5.08
N ALA A 46 -9.02 -11.70 4.07
CA ALA A 46 -9.18 -13.14 4.26
C ALA A 46 -8.23 -13.91 3.33
N ILE A 47 -7.66 -15.00 3.84
CA ILE A 47 -6.84 -15.96 3.08
C ILE A 47 -7.58 -17.29 3.09
N LYS A 48 -7.87 -17.86 1.91
CA LYS A 48 -8.67 -19.11 1.79
C LYS A 48 -10.00 -19.07 2.56
N GLY A 49 -10.60 -17.89 2.68
CA GLY A 49 -11.86 -17.67 3.40
C GLY A 49 -11.72 -17.49 4.92
N GLU A 50 -10.52 -17.58 5.48
CA GLU A 50 -10.27 -17.32 6.91
C GLU A 50 -9.99 -15.83 7.11
N PRO A 51 -10.83 -15.10 7.88
CA PRO A 51 -10.65 -13.68 8.12
C PRO A 51 -9.49 -13.42 9.08
N LEU A 52 -8.73 -12.37 8.80
CA LEU A 52 -7.63 -11.92 9.64
C LEU A 52 -7.53 -10.39 9.61
N ALA A 53 -6.93 -9.85 10.66
CA ALA A 53 -6.61 -8.43 10.77
C ALA A 53 -5.17 -8.25 11.22
N SER A 54 -4.50 -7.25 10.66
CA SER A 54 -3.14 -6.89 11.01
C SER A 54 -3.02 -5.39 11.20
N VAL A 55 -2.05 -4.99 12.01
CA VAL A 55 -1.68 -3.59 12.24
C VAL A 55 -0.24 -3.40 11.79
N GLY A 56 0.05 -2.25 11.20
CA GLY A 56 1.38 -1.85 10.80
C GLY A 56 1.60 -0.38 11.07
N GLU A 57 2.81 -0.05 11.51
CA GLU A 57 3.26 1.33 11.70
C GLU A 57 4.23 1.72 10.59
N GLY A 58 4.36 3.02 10.33
CA GLY A 58 5.32 3.51 9.36
C GLY A 58 5.51 5.01 9.39
N ASN A 59 6.47 5.48 8.61
CA ASN A 59 6.81 6.91 8.48
C ASN A 59 5.76 7.72 7.69
N GLY A 60 4.65 7.07 7.30
CA GLY A 60 3.56 7.67 6.55
C GLY A 60 2.47 6.64 6.22
N PRO A 61 1.33 7.08 5.66
CA PRO A 61 0.15 6.25 5.48
C PRO A 61 0.37 5.03 4.58
N VAL A 62 1.12 5.21 3.49
CA VAL A 62 1.41 4.13 2.53
C VAL A 62 2.36 3.10 3.14
N ASN A 63 3.37 3.54 3.89
CA ASN A 63 4.30 2.64 4.55
C ASN A 63 3.62 1.83 5.67
N ALA A 64 2.75 2.48 6.47
CA ALA A 64 1.96 1.78 7.48
C ALA A 64 1.02 0.73 6.85
N LEU A 65 0.38 1.05 5.72
CA LEU A 65 -0.44 0.10 4.95
C LEU A 65 0.36 -1.10 4.42
N ASP A 66 1.55 -0.86 3.86
CA ASP A 66 2.44 -1.93 3.41
C ASP A 66 2.90 -2.82 4.57
N ALA A 67 3.28 -2.22 5.69
CA ALA A 67 3.65 -2.95 6.90
C ALA A 67 2.50 -3.83 7.40
N ALA A 68 1.28 -3.29 7.48
CA ALA A 68 0.10 -4.03 7.91
C ALA A 68 -0.22 -5.18 6.94
N LEU A 69 -0.22 -4.90 5.63
CA LEU A 69 -0.48 -5.90 4.60
C LEU A 69 0.54 -7.04 4.66
N ARG A 70 1.84 -6.73 4.78
CA ARG A 70 2.90 -7.74 4.89
C ARG A 70 2.82 -8.53 6.17
N ALA A 71 2.51 -7.90 7.30
CA ALA A 71 2.29 -8.60 8.57
C ALA A 71 1.16 -9.64 8.47
N ALA A 72 0.12 -9.36 7.68
CA ALA A 72 -0.96 -10.30 7.39
C ALA A 72 -0.55 -11.42 6.43
N LEU A 73 0.20 -11.10 5.37
CA LEU A 73 0.44 -12.03 4.26
C LEU A 73 1.71 -12.88 4.41
N ASN A 74 2.80 -12.34 4.98
CA ASN A 74 4.09 -13.04 5.09
C ASN A 74 3.99 -14.45 5.72
N PRO A 75 3.19 -14.70 6.78
CA PRO A 75 3.07 -16.04 7.35
C PRO A 75 2.57 -17.11 6.35
N ASN A 76 1.76 -16.72 5.36
CA ASN A 76 1.24 -17.62 4.33
C ASN A 76 2.05 -17.54 3.02
N TYR A 77 2.76 -16.44 2.80
CA TYR A 77 3.48 -16.12 1.57
C TYR A 77 4.89 -15.58 1.86
N PRO A 78 5.83 -16.43 2.33
CA PRO A 78 7.18 -15.99 2.69
C PRO A 78 7.98 -15.41 1.51
N ALA A 79 7.60 -15.72 0.27
CA ALA A 79 8.19 -15.11 -0.92
C ALA A 79 8.08 -13.57 -0.93
N LEU A 80 7.11 -12.99 -0.22
CA LEU A 80 6.95 -11.54 -0.08
C LEU A 80 8.14 -10.87 0.61
N GLU A 81 8.91 -11.59 1.42
CA GLU A 81 10.10 -11.05 2.09
C GLU A 81 11.17 -10.59 1.12
N ARG A 82 11.22 -11.20 -0.08
CA ARG A 82 12.13 -10.80 -1.16
C ARG A 82 11.63 -9.59 -1.95
N ILE A 83 10.37 -9.23 -1.81
CA ILE A 83 9.74 -8.18 -2.61
C ILE A 83 9.89 -6.86 -1.90
N HIS A 84 10.52 -5.89 -2.55
CA HIS A 84 10.75 -4.55 -2.02
C HIS A 84 10.21 -3.48 -2.97
N LEU A 85 9.62 -2.44 -2.39
CA LEU A 85 9.27 -1.23 -3.11
C LEU A 85 10.54 -0.39 -3.32
N ILE A 86 10.82 0.01 -4.56
CA ILE A 86 12.04 0.73 -4.93
C ILE A 86 11.79 2.16 -5.43
N ASP A 87 10.57 2.48 -5.87
CA ASP A 87 10.18 3.83 -6.25
C ASP A 87 8.68 4.07 -6.04
N PHE A 88 8.34 5.32 -5.72
CA PHE A 88 6.98 5.76 -5.45
C PHE A 88 6.77 7.14 -6.10
N LYS A 89 5.88 7.20 -7.10
CA LYS A 89 5.61 8.43 -7.86
C LYS A 89 4.14 8.78 -7.84
N VAL A 90 3.85 10.03 -7.47
CA VAL A 90 2.50 10.59 -7.54
C VAL A 90 2.41 11.57 -8.70
N ARG A 91 1.30 11.51 -9.44
CA ARG A 91 0.93 12.45 -10.50
C ARG A 91 -0.52 12.84 -10.30
N VAL A 92 -0.76 14.13 -10.09
CA VAL A 92 -2.11 14.70 -10.11
C VAL A 92 -2.44 15.05 -11.55
N LEU A 93 -3.56 14.54 -12.05
CA LEU A 93 -4.06 14.86 -13.37
C LEU A 93 -5.17 15.89 -13.22
N ASP A 94 -4.93 17.10 -13.72
CA ASP A 94 -5.93 18.14 -13.81
C ASP A 94 -6.85 17.83 -15.00
N SER A 95 -8.12 17.54 -14.71
CA SER A 95 -9.17 17.63 -15.72
C SER A 95 -9.57 19.09 -15.90
N THR A 96 -9.59 19.52 -17.15
CA THR A 96 -10.13 20.82 -17.54
C THR A 96 -11.62 20.89 -17.23
N ALA A 97 -11.98 21.77 -16.29
CA ALA A 97 -13.34 22.15 -15.87
C ALA A 97 -14.24 21.03 -15.27
N ASP A 98 -14.64 21.24 -14.02
CA ASP A 98 -15.75 20.58 -13.29
C ASP A 98 -15.70 19.08 -12.95
N THR A 99 -14.69 18.31 -13.39
CA THR A 99 -14.49 16.94 -12.90
C THR A 99 -13.29 16.88 -11.96
N GLY A 100 -13.47 16.38 -10.74
CA GLY A 100 -12.45 16.42 -9.68
C GLY A 100 -11.10 15.84 -10.11
N ALA A 101 -10.01 16.46 -9.67
CA ALA A 101 -8.65 16.02 -9.96
C ALA A 101 -8.45 14.55 -9.59
N VAL A 102 -7.85 13.79 -10.50
CA VAL A 102 -7.59 12.36 -10.30
C VAL A 102 -6.13 12.16 -9.95
N THR A 103 -5.87 11.48 -8.84
CA THR A 103 -4.51 11.12 -8.44
C THR A 103 -4.13 9.78 -9.05
N ARG A 104 -2.97 9.75 -9.71
CA ARG A 104 -2.32 8.53 -10.20
C ARG A 104 -1.07 8.27 -9.37
N VAL A 105 -0.99 7.07 -8.80
CA VAL A 105 0.17 6.60 -8.05
C VAL A 105 0.81 5.45 -8.82
N LEU A 106 2.13 5.54 -9.01
CA LEU A 106 2.96 4.48 -9.58
C LEU A 106 3.88 3.94 -8.49
N ILE A 107 3.94 2.62 -8.38
CA ILE A 107 4.83 1.91 -7.47
C ILE A 107 5.73 1.01 -8.31
N ASP A 108 7.05 1.20 -8.18
CA ASP A 108 8.03 0.27 -8.74
C ASP A 108 8.47 -0.69 -7.63
N SER A 109 8.51 -1.98 -7.94
CA SER A 109 8.86 -3.06 -7.02
C SER A 109 9.83 -4.04 -7.66
N THR A 110 10.60 -4.75 -6.84
CA THR A 110 11.54 -5.78 -7.27
C THR A 110 11.54 -6.97 -6.31
N ASN A 111 11.87 -8.16 -6.80
CA ASN A 111 12.19 -9.35 -6.01
C ASN A 111 13.72 -9.63 -5.95
N GLY A 112 14.53 -8.71 -6.48
CA GLY A 112 15.98 -8.85 -6.68
C GLY A 112 16.38 -9.34 -8.08
N ASP A 113 15.49 -10.03 -8.79
CA ASP A 113 15.74 -10.60 -10.12
C ASP A 113 14.99 -9.82 -11.21
N ASP A 114 13.71 -9.56 -10.96
CA ASP A 114 12.78 -8.83 -11.81
C ASP A 114 12.38 -7.50 -11.19
N THR A 115 11.95 -6.56 -12.03
CA THR A 115 11.36 -5.29 -11.61
C THR A 115 10.03 -5.07 -12.32
N TRP A 116 9.05 -4.52 -11.61
CA TRP A 116 7.74 -4.22 -12.18
C TRP A 116 7.15 -2.94 -11.63
N THR A 117 6.29 -2.32 -12.45
CA THR A 117 5.54 -1.12 -12.09
C THR A 117 4.06 -1.43 -12.00
N THR A 118 3.41 -0.95 -10.94
CA THR A 118 1.95 -0.98 -10.80
C THR A 118 1.38 0.42 -10.67
N ILE A 119 0.10 0.56 -11.00
CA ILE A 119 -0.56 1.86 -11.06
C ILE A 119 -1.92 1.78 -10.40
N GLY A 120 -2.16 2.69 -9.47
CA GLY A 120 -3.46 2.96 -8.88
C GLY A 120 -3.95 4.36 -9.24
N VAL A 121 -5.26 4.51 -9.43
CA VAL A 121 -5.87 5.74 -9.90
C VAL A 121 -7.14 5.99 -9.09
N SER A 122 -7.17 7.08 -8.34
CA SER A 122 -8.30 7.47 -7.50
C SER A 122 -8.25 8.97 -7.21
N PRO A 123 -9.39 9.65 -6.97
CA PRO A 123 -9.39 11.00 -6.41
C PRO A 123 -8.71 11.05 -5.02
N ASN A 124 -8.68 9.94 -4.27
CA ASN A 124 -8.02 9.85 -2.98
C ASN A 124 -6.61 9.23 -3.13
N ILE A 125 -5.58 9.94 -2.68
CA ILE A 125 -4.18 9.51 -2.75
C ILE A 125 -3.90 8.22 -1.98
N ILE A 126 -4.54 8.01 -0.83
CA ILE A 126 -4.38 6.80 -0.02
C ILE A 126 -4.97 5.61 -0.78
N GLU A 127 -6.15 5.76 -1.37
CA GLU A 127 -6.77 4.73 -2.18
C GLU A 127 -5.96 4.41 -3.45
N ALA A 128 -5.50 5.44 -4.17
CA ALA A 128 -4.64 5.24 -5.33
C ALA A 128 -3.35 4.49 -4.95
N SER A 129 -2.76 4.80 -3.79
CA SER A 129 -1.58 4.10 -3.28
C SER A 129 -1.90 2.66 -2.90
N TRP A 130 -3.02 2.43 -2.23
CA TRP A 130 -3.48 1.09 -1.83
C TRP A 130 -3.70 0.18 -3.04
N MET A 131 -4.39 0.68 -4.08
CA MET A 131 -4.60 -0.06 -5.32
C MET A 131 -3.27 -0.47 -5.97
N ALA A 132 -2.33 0.48 -6.10
CA ALA A 132 -1.01 0.19 -6.68
C ALA A 132 -0.24 -0.84 -5.84
N LEU A 133 -0.29 -0.71 -4.52
CA LEU A 133 0.41 -1.57 -3.58
C LEU A 133 -0.09 -3.02 -3.63
N ILE A 134 -1.42 -3.21 -3.62
CA ILE A 134 -2.04 -4.53 -3.75
C ILE A 134 -1.65 -5.17 -5.09
N ASP A 135 -1.71 -4.41 -6.18
CA ASP A 135 -1.29 -4.92 -7.49
C ASP A 135 0.18 -5.33 -7.51
N ALA A 136 1.05 -4.60 -6.79
CA ALA A 136 2.49 -4.89 -6.72
C ALA A 136 2.77 -6.19 -5.97
N VAL A 137 2.14 -6.36 -4.80
CA VAL A 137 2.24 -7.59 -3.99
C VAL A 137 1.72 -8.79 -4.77
N VAL A 138 0.53 -8.68 -5.37
CA VAL A 138 -0.08 -9.76 -6.15
C VAL A 138 0.78 -10.15 -7.34
N PHE A 139 1.36 -9.17 -8.05
CA PHE A 139 2.24 -9.50 -9.18
C PHE A 139 3.50 -10.22 -8.72
N GLY A 140 4.10 -9.79 -7.62
CA GLY A 140 5.27 -10.47 -7.08
C GLY A 140 4.96 -11.90 -6.58
N LEU A 141 3.77 -12.16 -6.02
CA LEU A 141 3.32 -13.52 -5.70
C LEU A 141 3.19 -14.40 -6.94
N LEU A 142 2.63 -13.86 -8.03
CA LEU A 142 2.53 -14.56 -9.31
C LEU A 142 3.92 -14.90 -9.88
N LEU A 143 4.88 -13.98 -9.79
CA LEU A 143 6.26 -14.23 -10.22
C LEU A 143 6.95 -15.30 -9.36
N ALA A 144 6.64 -15.36 -8.06
CA ALA A 144 7.19 -16.35 -7.16
C ALA A 144 6.59 -17.76 -7.35
N GLY A 145 5.55 -17.92 -8.17
CA GLY A 145 4.86 -19.19 -8.38
C GLY A 145 4.21 -19.74 -7.11
N SER A 146 3.83 -18.85 -6.19
CA SER A 146 3.15 -19.18 -4.94
C SER A 146 1.66 -19.46 -5.14
#